data_AF-A0AAD7TXP5-F1
#
_entry.id   AF-A0AAD7TXP5-F1
#
_cell.length_a   1.000
_cell.length_b   1.000
_cell.length_c   1.000
_cell.angle_alpha   90.00
_cell.angle_beta   90.00
_cell.angle_gamma   90.00
#
_symmetry.space_group_name_H-M   'P 1'
#
loop_
_entity.id
_entity.type
_entity.pdbx_description
1 polymer ?
#
loop_
_entity_poly.entity_id
_entity_poly.type
_entity_poly.pdbx_seq_one_letter_code
_entity_poly.pdbx_strand_id
1 'polypeptide(L)'
;MGLFGKSDSSSDNPEIRQVEKIIAKEAREDQKNLDHTIKDLSGAEKAHNKSIKAVDKASHQLDKAVEKEHKAAKALNRAAHSHDSAVSNEQSAEKTVEIKKQHEARLEKDLEQKRRQLDELQQRKAHNDQVRETKLSQIHAQAAAAADARRSSFDRASVGGAPASGAAPGAAAGAANASAGAAGAPSV
;
A
#
# COMPACT_ATOMS: atom_id res chain seq x y z
N MET A 1 -89.84 47.61 -45.90
CA MET A 1 -89.41 48.12 -44.58
C MET A 1 -87.96 47.67 -44.38
N GLY A 2 -86.96 48.50 -44.08
CA GLY A 2 -86.88 49.92 -43.78
C GLY A 2 -85.57 50.50 -44.36
N LEU A 3 -85.59 51.72 -44.89
CA LEU A 3 -85.41 52.96 -44.13
C LEU A 3 -83.93 53.30 -43.80
N PHE A 4 -83.01 53.22 -44.77
CA PHE A 4 -81.80 54.06 -44.71
C PHE A 4 -81.58 54.74 -46.06
N GLY A 5 -81.66 56.07 -46.01
CA GLY A 5 -81.67 56.95 -47.16
C GLY A 5 -80.42 56.84 -48.02
N LYS A 6 -80.67 56.83 -49.32
CA LYS A 6 -79.74 57.36 -50.32
C LYS A 6 -79.67 58.87 -50.10
N SER A 7 -78.95 59.31 -49.07
CA SER A 7 -78.48 60.70 -49.04
C SER A 7 -77.18 60.72 -49.81
N ASP A 8 -77.21 61.32 -50.99
CA ASP A 8 -76.07 61.93 -51.65
C ASP A 8 -75.40 62.90 -50.66
N SER A 9 -74.59 62.38 -49.72
CA SER A 9 -73.77 63.19 -48.80
C SER A 9 -72.49 63.65 -49.49
N SER A 10 -72.52 63.81 -50.82
CA SER A 10 -71.43 64.43 -51.54
C SER A 10 -71.72 65.93 -51.54
N SER A 11 -71.48 66.56 -50.39
CA SER A 11 -71.49 68.01 -50.18
C SER A 11 -71.31 68.81 -51.49
N ASP A 12 -72.23 69.74 -51.77
CA ASP A 12 -72.21 70.58 -52.98
C ASP A 12 -70.97 71.51 -53.06
N ASN A 13 -70.14 71.54 -52.01
CA ASN A 13 -68.89 72.27 -51.97
C ASN A 13 -67.68 71.38 -52.33
N PRO A 14 -66.89 71.72 -53.37
CA PRO A 14 -65.77 70.91 -53.83
C PRO A 14 -64.65 70.77 -52.78
N GLU A 15 -64.52 71.72 -51.86
CA GLU A 15 -63.55 71.68 -50.75
C GLU A 15 -63.87 70.57 -49.74
N ILE A 16 -65.14 70.38 -49.38
CA ILE A 16 -65.56 69.38 -48.39
C ILE A 16 -65.27 67.96 -48.92
N ARG A 17 -65.53 67.70 -50.22
CA ARG A 17 -65.18 66.42 -50.85
C ARG A 17 -63.68 66.14 -50.89
N GLN A 18 -62.82 67.17 -50.96
CA GLN A 18 -61.37 66.98 -50.89
C GLN A 18 -60.94 66.59 -49.49
N VAL A 19 -61.47 67.26 -48.47
CA VAL A 19 -61.21 66.94 -47.05
C VAL A 19 -61.66 65.51 -46.72
N GLU A 20 -62.87 65.11 -47.14
CA GLU A 20 -63.37 63.74 -46.94
C GLU A 20 -62.46 62.68 -47.61
N LYS A 21 -61.94 62.97 -48.82
CA LYS A 21 -60.98 62.07 -49.49
C LYS A 21 -59.65 61.99 -48.75
N ILE A 22 -59.16 63.09 -48.19
CA ILE A 22 -57.93 63.10 -47.39
C ILE A 22 -58.14 62.26 -46.13
N ILE A 23 -59.23 62.48 -45.38
CA ILE A 23 -59.57 61.70 -44.18
C ILE A 23 -59.72 60.21 -44.53
N ALA A 24 -60.38 59.87 -45.64
CA ALA A 24 -60.53 58.49 -46.07
C ALA A 24 -59.19 57.84 -46.49
N LYS A 25 -58.23 58.61 -46.99
CA LYS A 25 -56.87 58.13 -47.29
C LYS A 25 -56.07 57.94 -46.01
N GLU A 26 -56.08 58.93 -45.11
CA GLU A 26 -55.44 58.86 -43.80
C GLU A 26 -55.94 57.64 -43.03
N ALA A 27 -57.26 57.45 -42.93
CA ALA A 27 -57.83 56.27 -42.26
C ALA A 27 -57.38 54.94 -42.89
N ARG A 28 -57.18 54.89 -44.22
CA ARG A 28 -56.66 53.68 -44.90
C ARG A 28 -55.17 53.47 -44.66
N GLU A 29 -54.40 54.55 -44.57
CA GLU A 29 -52.96 54.49 -44.27
C GLU A 29 -52.74 54.08 -42.81
N ASP A 30 -53.51 54.66 -41.88
CA ASP A 30 -53.50 54.28 -40.48
C ASP A 30 -53.88 52.82 -40.27
N GLN A 31 -54.92 52.32 -40.95
CA GLN A 31 -55.28 50.90 -40.88
C GLN A 31 -54.15 49.99 -41.39
N LYS A 32 -53.48 50.36 -42.49
CA LYS A 32 -52.32 49.60 -42.99
C LYS A 32 -51.17 49.62 -41.99
N ASN A 33 -50.88 50.78 -41.39
CA ASN A 33 -49.84 50.92 -40.38
C ASN A 33 -50.16 50.07 -39.14
N LEU A 34 -51.42 50.03 -38.72
CA LEU A 34 -51.89 49.15 -37.63
C LEU A 34 -51.72 47.67 -38.01
N ASP A 35 -52.14 47.25 -39.20
CA ASP A 35 -52.00 45.86 -39.65
C ASP A 35 -50.52 45.43 -39.74
N HIS A 36 -49.64 46.33 -40.20
CA HIS A 36 -48.20 46.10 -40.24
C HIS A 36 -47.61 45.96 -38.83
N THR A 37 -47.93 46.89 -37.91
CA THR A 37 -47.43 46.85 -36.53
C THR A 37 -47.94 45.62 -35.76
N ILE A 38 -49.19 45.19 -35.96
CA ILE A 38 -49.73 43.95 -35.40
C ILE A 38 -48.96 42.73 -35.92
N LYS A 39 -48.66 42.70 -37.23
CA LYS A 39 -47.89 41.61 -37.83
C LYS A 39 -46.45 41.55 -37.28
N ASP A 40 -45.80 42.70 -37.14
CA ASP A 40 -44.45 42.80 -36.60
C ASP A 40 -44.41 42.38 -35.14
N LEU A 41 -45.40 42.81 -34.33
CA LEU A 41 -45.56 42.37 -32.94
C LEU A 41 -45.73 40.85 -32.85
N SER A 42 -46.60 40.25 -33.67
CA SER A 42 -46.78 38.79 -33.71
C SER A 42 -45.49 38.07 -34.13
N GLY A 43 -44.71 38.66 -35.03
CA GLY A 43 -43.37 38.17 -35.41
C GLY A 43 -42.40 38.20 -34.24
N ALA A 44 -42.33 39.32 -33.51
CA ALA A 44 -41.49 39.51 -32.34
C ALA A 44 -41.86 38.54 -31.20
N GLU A 45 -43.15 38.33 -30.92
CA GLU A 45 -43.61 37.37 -29.92
C GLU A 45 -43.20 35.92 -30.27
N LYS A 46 -43.32 35.53 -31.54
CA LYS A 46 -42.86 34.21 -32.01
C LYS A 46 -41.35 34.06 -31.86
N ALA A 47 -40.58 35.10 -32.19
CA ALA A 47 -39.13 35.10 -32.03
C ALA A 47 -38.73 34.98 -30.55
N HIS A 48 -39.38 35.73 -29.67
CA HIS A 48 -39.19 35.67 -28.22
C HIS A 48 -39.53 34.28 -27.65
N ASN A 49 -40.65 33.69 -28.07
CA ASN A 49 -41.02 32.33 -27.63
C ASN A 49 -40.02 31.27 -28.13
N LYS A 50 -39.40 31.47 -29.29
CA LYS A 50 -38.31 30.61 -29.78
C LYS A 50 -37.04 30.80 -28.95
N SER A 51 -36.69 32.03 -28.57
CA SER A 51 -35.52 32.29 -27.74
C SER A 51 -35.67 31.70 -26.35
N ILE A 52 -36.85 31.80 -25.71
CA ILE A 52 -37.12 31.14 -24.42
C ILE A 52 -36.86 29.63 -24.53
N LYS A 53 -37.44 28.95 -25.53
CA LYS A 53 -37.23 27.52 -25.75
C LYS A 53 -35.77 27.17 -26.01
N ALA A 54 -35.01 28.05 -26.66
CA ALA A 54 -33.59 27.85 -26.90
C ALA A 54 -32.79 27.97 -25.60
N VAL A 55 -33.11 28.95 -24.76
CA VAL A 55 -32.52 29.12 -23.42
C VAL A 55 -32.83 27.90 -22.54
N ASP A 56 -34.08 27.44 -22.48
CA ASP A 56 -34.45 26.26 -21.68
C ASP A 56 -33.67 25.00 -22.10
N LYS A 57 -33.51 24.79 -23.42
CA LYS A 57 -32.69 23.69 -23.94
C LYS A 57 -31.22 23.84 -23.57
N ALA A 58 -30.67 25.04 -23.66
CA ALA A 58 -29.28 25.31 -23.29
C ALA A 58 -29.05 25.09 -21.79
N SER A 59 -29.95 25.57 -20.93
CA SER A 59 -29.92 25.32 -19.49
C SER A 59 -29.95 23.82 -19.18
N HIS A 60 -30.84 23.06 -19.81
CA HIS A 60 -30.91 21.62 -19.60
C HIS A 60 -29.67 20.87 -20.10
N GLN A 61 -29.01 21.35 -21.17
CA GLN A 61 -27.74 20.82 -21.62
C GLN A 61 -26.60 21.13 -20.64
N LEU A 62 -26.58 22.33 -20.08
CA LEU A 62 -25.65 22.73 -19.04
C LEU A 62 -25.78 21.84 -17.80
N ASP A 63 -27.00 21.62 -17.31
CA ASP A 63 -27.24 20.75 -16.16
C ASP A 63 -26.70 19.33 -16.38
N LYS A 64 -26.93 18.77 -17.57
CA LYS A 64 -26.37 17.46 -17.96
C LYS A 64 -24.85 17.45 -18.03
N ALA A 65 -24.24 18.56 -18.50
CA ALA A 65 -22.80 18.68 -18.55
C ALA A 65 -22.20 18.74 -17.14
N VAL A 66 -22.80 19.52 -16.24
CA VAL A 66 -22.42 19.63 -14.82
C VAL A 66 -22.54 18.27 -14.12
N GLU A 67 -23.63 17.53 -14.34
CA GLU A 67 -23.76 16.18 -13.77
C GLU A 67 -22.66 15.22 -14.25
N LYS A 68 -22.29 15.29 -15.54
CA LYS A 68 -21.22 14.48 -16.11
C LYS A 68 -19.87 14.86 -15.52
N GLU A 69 -19.58 16.15 -15.41
CA GLU A 69 -18.38 16.67 -14.74
C GLU A 69 -18.30 16.16 -13.30
N HIS A 70 -19.39 16.25 -12.55
CA HIS A 70 -19.43 15.84 -11.16
C HIS A 70 -19.21 14.32 -10.99
N LYS A 71 -19.71 13.50 -11.92
CA LYS A 71 -19.44 12.05 -11.98
C LYS A 71 -17.98 11.78 -12.34
N ALA A 72 -17.42 12.48 -13.31
CA ALA A 72 -16.01 12.35 -13.70
C ALA A 72 -15.06 12.74 -12.56
N ALA A 73 -15.33 13.85 -11.87
CA ALA A 73 -14.57 14.29 -10.70
C ALA A 73 -14.59 13.24 -9.57
N LYS A 74 -15.77 12.64 -9.28
CA LYS A 74 -15.88 11.53 -8.32
C LYS A 74 -15.05 10.31 -8.74
N ALA A 75 -15.07 9.95 -10.02
CA ALA A 75 -14.28 8.84 -10.53
C ALA A 75 -12.77 9.11 -10.43
N LEU A 76 -12.34 10.33 -10.77
CA LEU A 76 -10.95 10.77 -10.66
C LEU A 76 -10.48 10.72 -9.20
N ASN A 77 -11.27 11.24 -8.26
CA ASN A 77 -10.92 11.19 -6.83
C ASN A 77 -10.77 9.75 -6.31
N ARG A 78 -11.63 8.83 -6.74
CA ARG A 78 -11.50 7.40 -6.40
C ARG A 78 -10.24 6.79 -7.00
N ALA A 79 -9.94 7.11 -8.26
CA ALA A 79 -8.74 6.63 -8.93
C ALA A 79 -7.47 7.14 -8.25
N ALA A 80 -7.42 8.42 -7.88
CA ALA A 80 -6.32 9.01 -7.13
C ALA A 80 -6.13 8.32 -5.77
N HIS A 81 -7.21 8.13 -5.01
CA HIS A 81 -7.13 7.44 -3.72
C HIS A 81 -6.67 5.97 -3.86
N SER A 82 -7.14 5.26 -4.89
CA SER A 82 -6.70 3.90 -5.18
C SER A 82 -5.22 3.85 -5.57
N HIS A 83 -4.75 4.84 -6.34
CA HIS A 83 -3.35 4.97 -6.72
C HIS A 83 -2.47 5.20 -5.48
N ASP A 84 -2.84 6.15 -4.62
CA ASP A 84 -2.08 6.46 -3.40
C ASP A 84 -2.00 5.25 -2.46
N SER A 85 -3.10 4.50 -2.36
CA SER A 85 -3.15 3.25 -1.60
C SER A 85 -2.23 2.17 -2.20
N ALA A 86 -2.18 2.05 -3.53
CA ALA A 86 -1.30 1.12 -4.22
C ALA A 86 0.18 1.48 -4.01
N VAL A 87 0.54 2.76 -4.13
CA VAL A 87 1.91 3.25 -3.88
C VAL A 87 2.34 3.00 -2.43
N SER A 88 1.46 3.24 -1.46
CA SER A 88 1.73 2.95 -0.05
C SER A 88 1.97 1.45 0.20
N ASN A 89 1.17 0.59 -0.44
CA ASN A 89 1.34 -0.87 -0.36
C ASN A 89 2.64 -1.33 -1.01
N GLU A 90 3.00 -0.77 -2.17
CA GLU A 90 4.26 -1.03 -2.86
C GLU A 90 5.46 -0.70 -1.96
N GLN A 91 5.51 0.51 -1.42
CA GLN A 91 6.58 0.95 -0.51
C GLN A 91 6.67 0.07 0.75
N SER A 92 5.53 -0.38 1.27
CA SER A 92 5.49 -1.28 2.43
C SER A 92 6.00 -2.68 2.09
N ALA A 93 5.67 -3.19 0.90
CA ALA A 93 6.18 -4.45 0.38
C ALA A 93 7.68 -4.40 0.11
N GLU A 94 8.18 -3.30 -0.48
CA GLU A 94 9.61 -3.08 -0.70
C GLU A 94 10.41 -3.11 0.61
N LYS A 95 9.95 -2.37 1.63
CA LYS A 95 10.57 -2.41 2.97
C LYS A 95 10.56 -3.81 3.57
N THR A 96 9.45 -4.54 3.40
CA THR A 96 9.35 -5.92 3.89
C THR A 96 10.36 -6.84 3.20
N VAL A 97 10.54 -6.70 1.89
CA VAL A 97 11.54 -7.45 1.12
C VAL A 97 12.94 -7.11 1.59
N GLU A 98 13.24 -5.83 1.81
CA GLU A 98 14.55 -5.38 2.30
C GLU A 98 14.86 -5.97 3.68
N ILE A 99 13.91 -5.90 4.62
CA ILE A 99 14.06 -6.49 5.97
C ILE A 99 14.32 -7.99 5.88
N LYS A 100 13.60 -8.71 5.01
CA LYS A 100 13.79 -10.15 4.81
C LYS A 100 15.17 -10.47 4.23
N LYS A 101 15.65 -9.70 3.25
CA LYS A 101 17.01 -9.85 2.71
C LYS A 101 18.08 -9.61 3.77
N GLN A 102 17.91 -8.58 4.61
CA GLN A 102 18.83 -8.31 5.72
C GLN A 102 18.83 -9.45 6.74
N HIS A 103 17.66 -10.04 7.03
CA HIS A 103 17.54 -11.19 7.91
C HIS A 103 18.20 -12.45 7.33
N GLU A 104 17.99 -12.73 6.04
CA GLU A 104 18.64 -13.82 5.31
C GLU A 104 20.17 -13.70 5.38
N ALA A 105 20.72 -12.52 5.09
CA ALA A 105 22.15 -12.26 5.17
C ALA A 105 22.72 -12.42 6.60
N ARG A 106 21.92 -12.18 7.65
CA ARG A 106 22.33 -12.45 9.03
C ARG A 106 22.36 -13.96 9.31
N LEU A 107 21.33 -14.69 8.90
CA LEU A 107 21.28 -16.14 9.06
C LEU A 107 22.41 -16.85 8.31
N GLU A 108 22.77 -16.39 7.11
CA GLU A 108 23.90 -16.93 6.36
C GLU A 108 25.22 -16.77 7.14
N LYS A 109 25.48 -15.59 7.69
CA LYS A 109 26.66 -15.34 8.54
C LYS A 109 26.66 -16.24 9.78
N ASP A 110 25.52 -16.41 10.43
CA ASP A 110 25.39 -17.27 11.60
C ASP A 110 25.63 -18.75 11.25
N LEU A 111 25.13 -19.21 10.09
CA LEU A 111 25.39 -20.56 9.58
C LEU A 111 26.87 -20.79 9.29
N GLU A 112 27.54 -19.83 8.63
CA GLU A 112 28.98 -19.89 8.38
C GLU A 112 29.79 -19.94 9.67
N GLN A 113 29.43 -19.11 10.67
CA GLN A 113 30.10 -19.12 11.98
C GLN A 113 29.93 -20.48 12.67
N LYS A 114 28.73 -21.05 12.67
CA LYS A 114 28.47 -22.37 13.26
C LYS A 114 29.21 -23.50 12.54
N ARG A 115 29.33 -23.43 11.21
CA ARG A 115 30.14 -24.37 10.43
C ARG A 115 31.61 -24.32 10.85
N ARG A 116 32.19 -23.12 10.93
CA ARG A 116 33.58 -22.94 11.38
C ARG A 116 33.79 -23.47 12.80
N GLN A 117 32.87 -23.17 13.72
CA GLN A 117 32.91 -23.70 15.09
C GLN A 117 32.87 -25.23 15.13
N LEU A 118 32.03 -25.84 14.30
CA LEU A 118 31.96 -27.30 14.18
C LEU A 118 33.28 -27.88 13.66
N ASP A 119 33.84 -27.30 12.60
CA ASP A 119 35.11 -27.73 12.02
C ASP A 119 36.25 -27.62 13.04
N GLU A 120 36.32 -26.53 13.80
CA GLU A 120 37.30 -26.33 14.88
C GLU A 120 37.16 -27.38 15.99
N LEU A 121 35.92 -27.69 16.41
CA LEU A 121 35.67 -28.72 17.42
C LEU A 121 36.04 -30.12 16.92
N GLN A 122 35.80 -30.42 15.65
CA GLN A 122 36.20 -31.69 15.03
C GLN A 122 37.73 -31.82 14.97
N GLN A 123 38.43 -30.79 14.53
CA GLN A 123 39.90 -30.76 14.51
C GLN A 123 40.47 -30.92 15.91
N ARG A 124 39.93 -30.21 16.89
CA ARG A 124 40.35 -30.31 18.30
C ARG A 124 40.09 -31.71 18.86
N LYS A 125 38.95 -32.32 18.53
CA LYS A 125 38.65 -33.71 18.92
C LYS A 125 39.67 -34.67 18.31
N ALA A 126 39.91 -34.60 17.00
CA ALA A 126 40.87 -35.46 16.31
C ALA A 126 42.28 -35.34 16.90
N HIS A 127 42.74 -34.12 17.19
CA HIS A 127 44.01 -33.89 17.86
C HIS A 127 44.05 -34.51 19.26
N ASN A 128 43.01 -34.29 20.08
CA ASN A 128 42.94 -34.88 21.41
C ASN A 128 42.90 -36.41 21.36
N ASP A 129 42.23 -37.00 20.38
CA ASP A 129 42.17 -38.45 20.17
C ASP A 129 43.58 -38.98 19.83
N GLN A 130 44.30 -38.35 18.90
CA GLN A 130 45.70 -38.68 18.58
C GLN A 130 46.63 -38.59 19.80
N VAL A 131 46.48 -37.54 20.63
CA VAL A 131 47.25 -37.37 21.86
C VAL A 131 46.93 -38.49 22.87
N ARG A 132 45.65 -38.88 23.01
CA ARG A 132 45.26 -39.99 23.89
C ARG A 132 45.82 -41.32 23.39
N GLU A 133 45.72 -41.61 22.10
CA GLU A 133 46.29 -42.81 21.49
C GLU A 133 47.81 -42.89 21.69
N THR A 134 48.52 -41.77 21.48
CA THR A 134 49.97 -41.68 21.72
C THR A 134 50.30 -41.96 23.19
N LYS A 135 49.59 -41.35 24.14
CA LYS A 135 49.78 -41.59 25.57
C LYS A 135 49.50 -43.04 25.97
N LEU A 136 48.42 -43.63 25.45
CA LEU A 136 48.09 -45.04 25.69
C LEU A 136 49.17 -45.96 25.16
N SER A 137 49.69 -45.70 23.96
CA SER A 137 50.80 -46.48 23.38
C SER A 137 52.09 -46.37 24.22
N GLN A 138 52.41 -45.18 24.75
CA GLN A 138 53.54 -44.98 25.65
C GLN A 138 53.37 -45.71 26.97
N ILE A 139 52.18 -45.66 27.57
CA ILE A 139 51.86 -46.38 28.81
C ILE A 139 51.97 -47.89 28.56
N HIS A 140 51.45 -48.40 27.44
CA HIS A 140 51.57 -49.82 27.09
C HIS A 140 53.03 -50.23 26.88
N ALA A 141 53.84 -49.42 26.20
CA ALA A 141 55.26 -49.66 26.02
C ALA A 141 56.03 -49.64 27.35
N GLN A 142 55.73 -48.68 28.24
CA GLN A 142 56.32 -48.60 29.58
C GLN A 142 55.89 -49.79 30.46
N ALA A 143 54.61 -50.19 30.40
CA ALA A 143 54.09 -51.33 31.13
C ALA A 143 54.73 -52.65 30.65
N ALA A 144 54.90 -52.82 29.33
CA ALA A 144 55.60 -53.97 28.75
C ALA A 144 57.07 -53.99 29.19
N ALA A 145 57.79 -52.87 29.09
CA ALA A 145 59.18 -52.76 29.55
C ALA A 145 59.32 -53.01 31.06
N ALA A 146 58.39 -52.53 31.88
CA ALA A 146 58.37 -52.80 33.31
C ALA A 146 58.05 -54.28 33.63
N ALA A 147 57.18 -54.92 32.85
CA ALA A 147 56.90 -56.35 32.96
C ALA A 147 58.13 -57.20 32.58
N ASP A 148 58.85 -56.85 31.52
CA ASP A 148 60.11 -57.50 31.13
C ASP A 148 61.22 -57.28 32.17
N ALA A 149 61.34 -56.06 32.72
CA ALA A 149 62.25 -55.78 33.82
C ALA A 149 61.89 -56.60 35.07
N ARG A 150 60.60 -56.79 35.38
CA ARG A 150 60.16 -57.68 36.47
C ARG A 150 60.41 -59.16 36.16
N ARG A 151 60.25 -59.61 34.92
CA ARG A 151 60.54 -60.99 34.50
C ARG A 151 62.03 -61.31 34.61
N SER A 152 62.89 -60.41 34.13
CA SER A 152 64.35 -60.51 34.30
C SER A 152 64.81 -60.38 35.76
N SER A 153 64.05 -59.68 36.60
CA SER A 153 64.25 -59.64 38.06
C SER A 153 63.80 -60.94 38.75
N PHE A 154 62.70 -61.57 38.31
CA PHE A 154 62.22 -62.84 38.84
C PHE A 154 63.15 -64.03 38.51
N ASP A 155 63.84 -64.01 37.37
CA ASP A 155 64.92 -64.98 37.08
C ASP A 155 66.15 -64.80 37.99
N ARG A 156 66.35 -63.62 38.59
CA ARG A 156 67.40 -63.37 39.59
C ARG A 156 66.91 -63.51 41.04
N ALA A 157 65.59 -63.55 41.26
CA ALA A 157 64.96 -63.54 42.58
C ALA A 157 64.10 -64.79 42.87
N SER A 158 64.43 -65.95 42.27
CA SER A 158 64.09 -67.27 42.83
C SER A 158 64.91 -67.62 44.10
N VAL A 159 65.46 -66.62 44.77
CA VAL A 159 65.98 -66.69 46.14
C VAL A 159 65.53 -65.43 46.88
N GLY A 160 64.45 -65.56 47.67
CA GLY A 160 64.22 -64.69 48.82
C GLY A 160 63.05 -63.70 48.75
N GLY A 161 61.95 -64.07 49.41
CA GLY A 161 61.44 -63.26 50.52
C GLY A 161 60.53 -62.08 50.20
N ALA A 162 59.22 -62.28 50.40
CA ALA A 162 58.22 -61.26 50.71
C ALA A 162 58.39 -60.74 52.17
N PRO A 163 57.50 -59.88 52.76
CA PRO A 163 56.46 -58.99 52.22
C PRO A 163 56.36 -57.59 52.94
N ALA A 164 55.31 -56.84 52.58
CA ALA A 164 54.52 -55.89 53.42
C ALA A 164 55.19 -54.52 53.76
N SER A 165 54.52 -53.38 53.93
CA SER A 165 53.13 -52.98 54.26
C SER A 165 53.03 -51.47 53.93
N GLY A 166 51.95 -50.94 53.37
CA GLY A 166 50.74 -50.56 54.11
C GLY A 166 50.83 -49.12 54.64
N ALA A 167 50.37 -48.13 53.88
CA ALA A 167 50.15 -46.77 54.38
C ALA A 167 49.07 -46.05 53.55
N ALA A 168 47.91 -45.78 54.18
CA ALA A 168 46.94 -44.80 53.70
C ALA A 168 46.31 -44.09 54.92
N PRO A 169 46.56 -42.79 55.13
CA PRO A 169 45.64 -41.90 55.84
C PRO A 169 44.51 -41.50 54.86
N GLY A 170 43.26 -41.25 55.24
CA GLY A 170 42.81 -40.43 56.36
C GLY A 170 42.28 -39.10 55.81
N ALA A 171 41.09 -38.68 56.29
CA ALA A 171 40.39 -37.41 56.08
C ALA A 171 39.62 -37.25 54.75
N ALA A 172 38.29 -37.11 54.71
CA ALA A 172 37.34 -36.25 55.43
C ALA A 172 37.04 -34.91 54.73
N ALA A 173 35.73 -34.65 54.68
CA ALA A 173 35.07 -33.35 54.79
C ALA A 173 35.02 -32.43 53.57
N GLY A 174 33.89 -31.73 53.52
CA GLY A 174 33.70 -30.47 52.80
C GLY A 174 32.62 -30.61 51.73
N ALA A 175 31.35 -30.27 51.98
CA ALA A 175 30.85 -28.89 52.11
C ALA A 175 31.21 -28.06 50.86
N ALA A 176 30.35 -27.29 50.23
CA ALA A 176 28.96 -26.95 50.44
C ALA A 176 28.57 -26.12 49.20
N ASN A 177 27.29 -25.78 49.18
CA ASN A 177 26.82 -24.42 48.93
C ASN A 177 26.46 -23.99 47.50
N ALA A 178 25.20 -23.55 47.45
CA ALA A 178 24.73 -22.30 46.86
C ALA A 178 24.77 -22.13 45.35
N SER A 179 23.58 -21.91 44.78
CA SER A 179 23.05 -20.58 44.44
C SER A 179 22.02 -20.76 43.32
N ALA A 180 20.73 -20.53 43.57
CA ALA A 180 20.08 -19.23 43.45
C ALA A 180 20.28 -18.59 42.06
N GLY A 181 19.21 -18.59 41.25
CA GLY A 181 19.21 -17.98 39.94
C GLY A 181 17.80 -17.91 39.35
N ALA A 182 16.93 -17.15 40.00
CA ALA A 182 15.66 -16.69 39.45
C ALA A 182 15.90 -15.52 38.50
N ALA A 183 15.43 -15.62 37.27
CA ALA A 183 15.08 -14.53 36.34
C ALA A 183 14.41 -15.21 35.14
N GLY A 184 13.26 -14.83 34.63
CA GLY A 184 12.67 -13.51 34.51
C GLY A 184 12.04 -13.52 33.12
N ALA A 185 10.71 -13.51 33.06
CA ALA A 185 9.96 -13.51 31.81
C ALA A 185 10.13 -12.18 31.06
N PRO A 186 10.09 -12.18 29.71
CA PRO A 186 9.75 -10.99 28.97
C PRO A 186 8.35 -11.10 28.35
N SER A 187 7.51 -10.13 28.67
CA SER A 187 6.34 -9.74 27.88
C SER A 187 6.69 -8.42 27.20
N VAL A 188 6.72 -8.39 25.86
CA VAL A 188 6.02 -7.43 24.97
C VAL A 188 5.91 -8.10 23.60
#